data_AF-A0A963NTV8-F1
#
_entry.id   AF-A0A963NTV8-F1
#
_cell.length_a   1.000
_cell.length_b   1.000
_cell.length_c   1.000
_cell.angle_alpha   90.00
_cell.angle_beta   90.00
_cell.angle_gamma   90.00
#
_symmetry.space_group_name_H-M   'P 1'
#
loop_
_entity.id
_entity.type
_entity.pdbx_description
1 polymer ?
#
loop_
_entity_poly.entity_id
_entity_poly.type
_entity_poly.pdbx_seq_one_letter_code
_entity_poly.pdbx_strand_id
1 'polypeptide(L)'
;MLNQQEQEGTKMQNRVGVMRWAVWLAMASSLAACGGGSDDVVSSGRSQASPLLQSQARVQPAGALVSAGVKSRSLAPSAVPLSVQIQLGELVQAKGVALPAGGARLVGVSRALVETANPDNLAARWHWRDTPMGGKVAALSVSASGAQGLRLGLRVEALPAKALLRVYSQARPETVYEVVGQQVLQTIERNLAAGETGDAARTWWTP
;
A
#
# COMPACT_ATOMS: atom_id res chain seq x y z
N MET A 1 20.56 40.77 -60.46
CA MET A 1 21.50 40.42 -59.38
C MET A 1 20.83 39.31 -58.59
N LEU A 2 20.74 38.07 -59.11
CA LEU A 2 21.75 37.01 -59.29
C LEU A 2 22.27 36.40 -57.96
N ASN A 3 22.15 35.06 -57.90
CA ASN A 3 22.71 34.07 -56.97
C ASN A 3 21.90 33.82 -55.68
N GLN A 4 21.31 32.65 -55.40
CA GLN A 4 21.48 31.25 -55.85
C GLN A 4 22.91 30.68 -55.70
N GLN A 5 23.12 29.99 -54.57
CA GLN A 5 24.09 28.92 -54.28
C GLN A 5 23.36 28.07 -53.21
N GLU A 6 22.79 26.91 -53.45
CA GLU A 6 23.37 25.67 -54.00
C GLU A 6 24.54 25.17 -53.16
N GLN A 7 24.28 24.20 -52.29
CA GLN A 7 25.24 23.16 -51.91
C GLN A 7 24.50 21.83 -51.91
N GLU A 8 24.63 21.15 -53.04
CA GLU A 8 24.42 19.72 -53.19
C GLU A 8 25.43 18.92 -52.36
N GLY A 9 24.97 17.78 -51.86
CA GLY A 9 25.64 16.50 -52.05
C GLY A 9 26.91 16.23 -51.24
N THR A 10 26.83 15.30 -50.29
CA THR A 10 27.67 14.10 -50.40
C THR A 10 26.99 12.89 -49.74
N LYS A 11 26.65 11.94 -50.60
CA LYS A 11 26.28 10.56 -50.33
C LYS A 11 27.54 9.78 -49.96
N MET A 12 27.59 9.11 -48.80
CA MET A 12 28.40 7.89 -48.67
C MET A 12 27.69 6.85 -47.80
N GLN A 13 27.30 5.79 -48.50
CA GLN A 13 26.94 4.48 -47.99
C GLN A 13 28.23 3.76 -47.54
N ASN A 14 28.16 3.01 -46.44
CA ASN A 14 28.98 1.82 -46.21
C ASN A 14 28.16 0.90 -45.29
N ARG A 15 27.48 -0.12 -45.83
CA ARG A 15 27.94 -1.47 -46.21
C ARG A 15 28.49 -2.31 -45.05
N VAL A 16 27.62 -3.21 -44.60
CA VAL A 16 27.80 -4.65 -44.34
C VAL A 16 28.97 -5.08 -43.45
N GLY A 17 28.61 -5.69 -42.32
CA GLY A 17 29.44 -6.63 -41.58
C GLY A 17 28.58 -7.71 -40.92
N VAL A 18 28.17 -8.70 -41.72
CA VAL A 18 27.56 -9.96 -41.23
C VAL A 18 28.69 -10.78 -40.62
N MET A 19 28.61 -11.09 -39.32
CA MET A 19 29.55 -11.98 -38.64
C MET A 19 28.81 -13.20 -38.10
N ARG A 20 28.99 -14.33 -38.80
CA ARG A 20 28.47 -15.67 -38.52
C ARG A 20 29.48 -16.42 -37.65
N TRP A 21 29.16 -16.77 -36.41
CA TRP A 21 29.88 -17.81 -35.64
C TRP A 21 28.83 -18.58 -34.81
N ALA A 22 28.38 -19.73 -35.31
CA ALA A 22 28.93 -21.07 -35.10
C ALA A 22 28.27 -21.76 -33.90
N VAL A 23 27.31 -22.63 -34.24
CA VAL A 23 26.64 -23.58 -33.37
C VAL A 23 27.63 -24.65 -32.92
N TRP A 24 27.67 -24.94 -31.63
CA TRP A 24 28.22 -26.19 -31.10
C TRP A 24 27.18 -26.89 -30.23
N LEU A 25 26.77 -28.07 -30.71
CA LEU A 25 26.03 -29.09 -29.96
C LEU A 25 27.03 -29.85 -29.07
N ALA A 26 26.70 -30.04 -27.79
CA ALA A 26 27.23 -31.13 -27.00
C ALA A 26 26.20 -31.61 -25.95
N MET A 27 26.16 -32.94 -25.83
CA MET A 27 25.19 -33.84 -25.22
C MET A 27 24.99 -33.76 -23.69
N ALA A 28 23.77 -34.15 -23.32
CA ALA A 28 23.38 -35.08 -22.25
C ALA A 28 23.55 -34.67 -20.78
N SER A 29 22.40 -34.54 -20.12
CA SER A 29 22.16 -35.15 -18.81
C SER A 29 20.66 -35.43 -18.67
N SER A 30 20.29 -36.69 -18.83
CA SER A 30 18.97 -37.24 -18.51
C SER A 30 18.79 -37.30 -17.00
N LEU A 31 17.86 -36.50 -16.47
CA LEU A 31 17.28 -36.72 -15.15
C LEU A 31 15.85 -37.19 -15.34
N ALA A 32 15.55 -38.31 -14.68
CA ALA A 32 14.34 -39.09 -14.78
C ALA A 32 13.08 -38.24 -14.54
N ALA A 33 12.19 -38.21 -15.53
CA ALA A 33 10.80 -37.80 -15.36
C ALA A 33 10.01 -39.03 -14.87
N CYS A 34 9.53 -38.94 -13.63
CA CYS A 34 8.64 -39.90 -12.99
C CYS A 34 7.25 -39.27 -12.89
N GLY A 35 6.24 -39.93 -13.47
CA GLY A 35 4.79 -39.71 -13.30
C GLY A 35 4.24 -38.46 -14.00
N GLY A 36 3.24 -38.50 -14.89
CA GLY A 36 2.16 -39.46 -15.12
C GLY A 36 0.84 -38.69 -15.04
N GLY A 37 0.07 -38.60 -16.15
CA GLY A 37 -1.32 -38.09 -16.10
C GLY A 37 -1.82 -37.36 -17.37
N SER A 38 -2.42 -38.15 -18.26
CA SER A 38 -3.57 -37.88 -19.15
C SER A 38 -3.73 -36.54 -19.90
N ASP A 39 -3.83 -36.67 -21.23
CA ASP A 39 -4.35 -35.68 -22.17
C ASP A 39 -5.82 -35.37 -21.94
N ASP A 40 -6.12 -34.11 -21.60
CA ASP A 40 -7.40 -33.47 -21.89
C ASP A 40 -7.10 -32.06 -22.46
N VAL A 41 -7.18 -31.94 -23.79
CA VAL A 41 -7.10 -30.65 -24.47
C VAL A 41 -8.40 -29.88 -24.22
N VAL A 42 -8.49 -29.22 -23.07
CA VAL A 42 -9.42 -28.11 -22.88
C VAL A 42 -8.67 -26.84 -23.25
N SER A 43 -8.95 -26.35 -24.45
CA SER A 43 -8.57 -25.02 -24.92
C SER A 43 -9.29 -23.96 -24.07
N SER A 44 -8.73 -23.68 -22.89
CA SER A 44 -9.14 -22.53 -22.06
C SER A 44 -8.36 -21.32 -22.53
N GLY A 45 -9.07 -20.31 -23.03
CA GLY A 45 -8.50 -19.04 -23.46
C GLY A 45 -7.53 -18.51 -22.42
N ARG A 46 -6.28 -18.28 -22.84
CA ARG A 46 -5.26 -17.64 -22.00
C ARG A 46 -5.70 -16.22 -21.69
N SER A 47 -6.40 -16.04 -20.58
CA SER A 47 -6.42 -14.77 -19.86
C SER A 47 -4.95 -14.38 -19.64
N GLN A 48 -4.50 -13.33 -20.32
CA GLN A 48 -3.16 -12.80 -20.14
C GLN A 48 -3.01 -12.41 -18.67
N ALA A 49 -2.26 -13.22 -17.93
CA ALA A 49 -1.90 -12.90 -16.56
C ALA A 49 -1.11 -11.59 -16.58
N SER A 50 -1.57 -10.59 -15.84
CA SER A 50 -0.83 -9.36 -15.61
C SER A 50 0.58 -9.69 -15.15
N PRO A 51 1.63 -9.05 -15.69
CA PRO A 51 2.99 -9.33 -15.28
C PRO A 51 3.14 -9.06 -13.78
N LEU A 52 3.44 -10.13 -13.03
CA LEU A 52 3.80 -10.02 -11.62
C LEU A 52 5.08 -9.20 -11.52
N LEU A 53 5.00 -8.03 -10.87
CA LEU A 53 6.21 -7.29 -10.50
C LEU A 53 6.99 -8.14 -9.50
N GLN A 54 8.12 -8.69 -9.94
CA GLN A 54 9.04 -9.39 -9.05
C GLN A 54 10.02 -8.39 -8.44
N SER A 55 10.03 -8.29 -7.11
CA SER A 55 11.08 -7.59 -6.37
C SER A 55 12.19 -8.56 -5.97
N GLN A 56 13.45 -8.14 -6.03
CA GLN A 56 14.57 -8.93 -5.48
C GLN A 56 14.35 -9.16 -3.99
N ALA A 57 14.61 -10.38 -3.51
CA ALA A 57 14.53 -10.71 -2.10
C ALA A 57 15.51 -9.83 -1.31
N ARG A 58 15.02 -9.20 -0.23
CA ARG A 58 15.83 -8.46 0.74
C ARG A 58 15.79 -9.22 2.06
N VAL A 59 16.95 -9.43 2.68
CA VAL A 59 17.06 -10.04 4.01
C VAL A 59 16.89 -8.94 5.05
N GLN A 60 15.90 -9.10 5.92
CA GLN A 60 15.73 -8.23 7.07
C GLN A 60 16.89 -8.49 8.07
N PRO A 61 17.64 -7.47 8.52
CA PRO A 61 18.78 -7.67 9.40
C PRO A 61 18.35 -8.29 10.74
N ALA A 62 19.21 -9.15 11.28
CA ALA A 62 18.99 -9.76 12.60
C ALA A 62 18.82 -8.66 13.67
N GLY A 63 17.74 -8.73 14.44
CA GLY A 63 17.38 -7.70 15.43
C GLY A 63 16.40 -6.64 14.92
N ALA A 64 16.00 -6.66 13.65
CA ALA A 64 14.87 -5.85 13.21
C ALA A 64 13.60 -6.34 13.93
N LEU A 65 12.95 -5.41 14.64
CA LEU A 65 11.73 -5.70 15.36
C LEU A 65 10.63 -6.07 14.35
N VAL A 66 10.18 -7.33 14.41
CA VAL A 66 8.93 -7.75 13.78
C VAL A 66 7.83 -6.86 14.31
N SER A 67 7.12 -6.15 13.43
CA SER A 67 5.90 -5.43 13.82
C SER A 67 4.97 -6.44 14.48
N ALA A 68 4.55 -6.13 15.71
CA ALA A 68 3.64 -6.96 16.49
C ALA A 68 2.50 -7.45 15.59
N GLY A 69 2.34 -8.77 15.50
CA GLY A 69 1.40 -9.40 14.59
C GLY A 69 0.02 -8.76 14.68
N VAL A 70 -0.59 -8.53 13.51
CA VAL A 70 -1.94 -7.99 13.39
C VAL A 70 -2.90 -8.97 14.07
N LYS A 71 -3.36 -8.63 15.29
CA LYS A 71 -4.40 -9.40 15.97
C LYS A 71 -5.73 -9.03 15.35
N SER A 72 -6.10 -9.77 14.32
CA SER A 72 -7.43 -9.71 13.72
C SER A 72 -8.39 -10.54 14.57
N ARG A 73 -9.49 -9.94 15.01
CA ARG A 73 -10.61 -10.64 15.67
C ARG A 73 -11.81 -10.62 14.74
N SER A 74 -12.55 -11.74 14.70
CA SER A 74 -13.88 -11.78 14.09
C SER A 74 -14.92 -11.19 15.05
N LEU A 75 -15.70 -10.20 14.61
CA LEU A 75 -16.81 -9.62 15.38
C LEU A 75 -18.13 -9.68 14.60
N ALA A 76 -19.24 -9.86 15.32
CA ALA A 76 -20.57 -9.80 14.73
C ALA A 76 -20.90 -8.36 14.24
N PRO A 77 -21.60 -8.17 13.11
CA PRO A 77 -21.87 -6.84 12.54
C PRO A 77 -22.59 -5.86 13.49
N SER A 78 -23.48 -6.36 14.36
CA SER A 78 -24.20 -5.55 15.35
C SER A 78 -23.31 -5.00 16.48
N ALA A 79 -22.05 -5.45 16.57
CA ALA A 79 -21.09 -4.98 17.57
C ALA A 79 -20.34 -3.71 17.13
N VAL A 80 -20.56 -3.21 15.90
CA VAL A 80 -19.92 -1.99 15.41
C VAL A 80 -20.70 -0.77 15.94
N PRO A 81 -20.05 0.15 16.67
CA PRO A 81 -20.71 1.37 17.14
C PRO A 81 -21.15 2.27 15.98
N LEU A 82 -22.24 3.01 16.19
CA LEU A 82 -22.64 4.08 15.28
C LEU A 82 -21.48 5.08 15.13
N SER A 83 -21.17 5.45 13.89
CA SER A 83 -20.02 6.28 13.55
C SER A 83 -20.43 7.53 12.80
N VAL A 84 -19.73 8.63 13.10
CA VAL A 84 -19.77 9.83 12.25
C VAL A 84 -19.05 9.52 10.94
N GLN A 85 -19.67 9.88 9.82
CA GLN A 85 -19.13 9.62 8.48
C GLN A 85 -18.38 10.84 7.97
N ILE A 86 -17.16 10.62 7.46
CA ILE A 86 -16.39 11.62 6.71
C ILE A 86 -16.11 11.06 5.33
N GLN A 87 -16.63 11.76 4.32
CA GLN A 87 -16.47 11.38 2.93
C GLN A 87 -15.37 12.25 2.30
N LEU A 88 -14.24 11.63 2.02
CA LEU A 88 -13.24 12.21 1.14
C LEU A 88 -13.77 12.13 -0.31
N GLY A 89 -13.74 13.26 -1.03
CA GLY A 89 -14.10 13.32 -2.45
C GLY A 89 -13.22 12.42 -3.33
N GLU A 90 -13.47 12.41 -4.64
CA GLU A 90 -12.76 11.57 -5.59
C GLU A 90 -11.23 11.74 -5.54
N LEU A 91 -10.52 10.64 -5.71
CA LEU A 91 -9.07 10.65 -5.84
C LEU A 91 -8.67 11.25 -7.20
N VAL A 92 -8.30 12.54 -7.20
CA VAL A 92 -7.93 13.30 -8.40
C VAL A 92 -6.63 12.82 -9.07
N GLN A 93 -5.83 11.99 -8.38
CA GLN A 93 -4.54 11.49 -8.90
C GLN A 93 -4.58 9.99 -9.15
N ALA A 94 -4.48 9.58 -10.42
CA ALA A 94 -4.47 8.18 -10.81
C ALA A 94 -3.18 7.48 -10.32
N LYS A 95 -3.35 6.55 -9.38
CA LYS A 95 -2.28 5.65 -8.94
C LYS A 95 -1.88 4.73 -10.11
N GLY A 96 -0.66 4.86 -10.61
CA GLY A 96 -0.10 3.93 -11.59
C GLY A 96 0.20 4.49 -12.99
N VAL A 97 0.38 5.80 -13.15
CA VAL A 97 1.03 6.34 -14.36
C VAL A 97 2.36 5.62 -14.56
N ALA A 98 2.57 5.06 -15.75
CA ALA A 98 3.80 4.38 -16.11
C ALA A 98 4.96 5.36 -15.95
N LEU A 99 5.92 5.00 -15.09
CA LEU A 99 7.11 5.79 -14.89
C LEU A 99 8.12 5.47 -16.00
N PRO A 100 8.94 6.45 -16.41
CA PRO A 100 10.17 6.17 -17.14
C PRO A 100 10.99 5.10 -16.38
N ALA A 101 11.72 4.27 -17.13
CA ALA A 101 12.52 3.19 -16.56
C ALA A 101 13.40 3.71 -15.40
N GLY A 102 13.18 3.18 -14.19
CA GLY A 102 13.93 3.55 -12.98
C GLY A 102 13.21 4.46 -11.98
N GLY A 103 12.01 4.96 -12.26
CA GLY A 103 11.24 5.78 -11.31
C GLY A 103 10.57 4.98 -10.18
N ALA A 104 10.44 5.58 -8.98
CA ALA A 104 9.70 5.00 -7.86
C ALA A 104 8.17 5.10 -8.08
N ARG A 105 7.48 3.95 -8.04
CA ARG A 105 6.01 3.90 -8.22
C ARG A 105 5.30 4.63 -7.09
N LEU A 106 4.42 5.56 -7.43
CA LEU A 106 3.52 6.18 -6.47
C LEU A 106 2.54 5.12 -5.93
N VAL A 107 2.63 4.80 -4.64
CA VAL A 107 1.82 3.75 -3.98
C VAL A 107 0.66 4.31 -3.16
N GLY A 108 0.59 5.62 -2.95
CA GLY A 108 -0.48 6.28 -2.20
C GLY A 108 -0.41 7.79 -2.35
N VAL A 109 -1.50 8.47 -1.98
CA VAL A 109 -1.61 9.93 -1.99
C VAL A 109 -2.07 10.37 -0.61
N SER A 110 -1.34 11.28 0.00
CA SER A 110 -1.72 11.86 1.30
C SER A 110 -2.82 12.90 1.10
N ARG A 111 -3.84 12.86 1.96
CA ARG A 111 -4.95 13.81 1.95
C ARG A 111 -5.23 14.28 3.37
N ALA A 112 -5.45 15.58 3.54
CA ALA A 112 -5.82 16.15 4.82
C ALA A 112 -7.31 15.91 5.11
N LEU A 113 -7.63 15.54 6.35
CA LEU A 113 -8.99 15.50 6.87
C LEU A 113 -9.23 16.80 7.65
N VAL A 114 -9.55 17.88 6.93
CA VAL A 114 -9.69 19.23 7.52
C VAL A 114 -10.77 19.24 8.63
N GLU A 115 -11.82 18.45 8.45
CA GLU A 115 -12.90 18.27 9.41
C GLU A 115 -12.45 17.70 10.76
N THR A 116 -11.33 16.98 10.83
CA THR A 116 -10.84 16.41 12.09
C THR A 116 -9.37 16.74 12.32
N ALA A 117 -8.89 17.82 11.72
CA ALA A 117 -7.47 18.19 11.73
C ALA A 117 -6.99 18.72 13.09
N ASN A 118 -7.90 19.14 13.96
CA ASN A 118 -7.57 19.60 15.32
C ASN A 118 -8.52 18.94 16.36
N PRO A 119 -8.14 18.96 17.66
CA PRO A 119 -8.88 18.28 18.71
C PRO A 119 -10.32 18.79 18.86
N ASP A 120 -10.54 20.10 18.76
CA ASP A 120 -11.87 20.70 18.91
C ASP A 120 -12.82 20.28 17.79
N ASN A 121 -12.34 20.28 16.55
CA ASN A 121 -13.08 19.85 15.36
C ASN A 121 -13.41 18.35 15.39
N LEU A 122 -12.50 17.53 15.94
CA LEU A 122 -12.78 16.12 16.19
C LEU A 122 -13.81 15.97 17.31
N ALA A 123 -13.61 16.63 18.46
CA ALA A 123 -14.48 16.55 19.63
C ALA A 123 -15.92 16.98 19.30
N ALA A 124 -16.12 18.01 18.49
CA ALA A 124 -17.44 18.46 18.03
C ALA A 124 -18.22 17.37 17.26
N ARG A 125 -17.51 16.44 16.62
CA ARG A 125 -18.08 15.30 15.89
C ARG A 125 -18.02 14.00 16.69
N TRP A 126 -17.32 13.98 17.82
CA TRP A 126 -17.03 12.75 18.55
C TRP A 126 -18.10 12.47 19.60
N HIS A 127 -19.11 11.70 19.21
CA HIS A 127 -20.23 11.37 20.08
C HIS A 127 -19.92 10.15 20.96
N TRP A 128 -19.52 10.40 22.21
CA TRP A 128 -19.37 9.36 23.22
C TRP A 128 -20.72 8.76 23.62
N ARG A 129 -20.75 7.43 23.71
CA ARG A 129 -21.87 6.66 24.24
C ARG A 129 -21.40 5.78 25.40
N ASP A 130 -22.22 5.66 26.42
CA ASP A 130 -21.96 4.73 27.50
C ASP A 130 -22.15 3.29 27.04
N THR A 131 -21.30 2.39 27.52
CA THR A 131 -21.40 0.96 27.26
C THR A 131 -22.02 0.26 28.47
N PRO A 132 -22.67 -0.91 28.29
CA PRO A 132 -23.22 -1.69 29.40
C PRO A 132 -22.18 -2.09 30.45
N MET A 133 -20.89 -2.08 30.09
CA MET A 133 -19.77 -2.41 30.96
C MET A 133 -19.19 -1.19 31.71
N GLY A 134 -19.85 -0.02 31.65
CA GLY A 134 -19.44 1.19 32.38
C GLY A 134 -18.31 1.99 31.71
N GLY A 135 -18.04 1.76 30.42
CA GLY A 135 -17.07 2.52 29.64
C GLY A 135 -17.74 3.51 28.68
N LYS A 136 -16.93 4.25 27.92
CA LYS A 136 -17.40 5.08 26.80
C LYS A 136 -16.85 4.56 25.48
N VAL A 137 -17.68 4.61 24.45
CA VAL A 137 -17.32 4.24 23.07
C VAL A 137 -17.76 5.35 22.12
N ALA A 138 -16.97 5.57 21.09
CA ALA A 138 -17.28 6.47 19.99
C ALA A 138 -16.56 5.95 18.74
N ALA A 139 -17.07 6.31 17.57
CA ALA A 139 -16.49 5.86 16.32
C ALA A 139 -16.62 6.89 15.22
N LEU A 140 -15.67 6.81 14.30
CA LEU A 140 -15.59 7.59 13.09
C LEU A 140 -15.33 6.64 11.92
N SER A 141 -16.00 6.88 10.82
CA SER A 141 -15.86 6.13 9.57
C SER A 141 -15.43 7.10 8.49
N VAL A 142 -14.36 6.75 7.78
CA VAL A 142 -13.82 7.55 6.69
C VAL A 142 -13.89 6.73 5.41
N SER A 143 -14.45 7.34 4.37
CA SER A 143 -14.58 6.75 3.04
C SER A 143 -13.92 7.68 2.01
N ALA A 144 -13.40 7.12 0.92
CA ALA A 144 -12.80 7.89 -0.16
C ALA A 144 -13.08 7.25 -1.51
N SER A 145 -13.71 7.99 -2.42
CA SER A 145 -14.04 7.49 -3.75
C SER A 145 -12.77 7.27 -4.58
N GLY A 146 -12.67 6.10 -5.22
CA GLY A 146 -11.51 5.70 -6.01
C GLY A 146 -10.31 5.17 -5.21
N ALA A 147 -10.39 5.13 -3.88
CA ALA A 147 -9.34 4.53 -3.05
C ALA A 147 -9.55 3.01 -2.93
N GLN A 148 -8.50 2.23 -3.25
CA GLN A 148 -8.48 0.76 -3.03
C GLN A 148 -8.25 0.39 -1.55
N GLY A 149 -7.78 1.36 -0.76
CA GLY A 149 -7.52 1.21 0.67
C GLY A 149 -7.20 2.56 1.28
N LEU A 150 -7.40 2.68 2.58
CA LEU A 150 -7.14 3.89 3.35
C LEU A 150 -6.19 3.57 4.50
N ARG A 151 -5.26 4.49 4.75
CA ARG A 151 -4.42 4.48 5.94
C ARG A 151 -4.62 5.80 6.66
N LEU A 152 -5.09 5.75 7.89
CA LEU A 152 -5.38 6.93 8.69
C LEU A 152 -4.24 7.19 9.67
N GLY A 153 -3.91 8.46 9.85
CA GLY A 153 -3.02 8.93 10.91
C GLY A 153 -3.86 9.46 12.07
N LEU A 154 -3.66 8.92 13.26
CA LEU A 154 -4.25 9.41 14.50
C LEU A 154 -3.17 10.15 15.30
N ARG A 155 -3.30 11.47 15.38
CA ARG A 155 -2.45 12.29 16.27
C ARG A 155 -2.94 12.11 17.71
N VAL A 156 -2.06 11.64 18.59
CA VAL A 156 -2.39 11.36 19.99
C VAL A 156 -1.79 12.42 20.89
N GLU A 157 -2.67 13.15 21.59
CA GLU A 157 -2.27 14.11 22.62
C GLU A 157 -2.37 13.47 24.02
N ALA A 158 -3.46 12.76 24.27
CA ALA A 158 -3.66 11.98 25.48
C ALA A 158 -4.41 10.70 25.15
N LEU A 159 -3.91 9.55 25.64
CA LEU A 159 -4.56 8.25 25.47
C LEU A 159 -4.36 7.41 26.74
N PRO A 160 -5.43 6.95 27.40
CA PRO A 160 -5.28 6.01 28.51
C PRO A 160 -4.60 4.72 28.04
N ALA A 161 -3.62 4.23 28.78
CA ALA A 161 -2.89 3.00 28.42
C ALA A 161 -3.80 1.77 28.24
N LYS A 162 -4.94 1.74 28.96
CA LYS A 162 -5.95 0.69 28.90
C LYS A 162 -7.07 0.93 27.87
N ALA A 163 -7.03 2.03 27.12
CA ALA A 163 -7.99 2.28 26.05
C ALA A 163 -7.86 1.22 24.95
N LEU A 164 -8.95 0.90 24.26
CA LEU A 164 -8.97 0.00 23.12
C LEU A 164 -9.27 0.79 21.85
N LEU A 165 -8.38 0.70 20.86
CA LEU A 165 -8.61 1.21 19.52
C LEU A 165 -8.92 0.02 18.62
N ARG A 166 -9.98 0.18 17.82
CA ARG A 166 -10.41 -0.82 16.84
C ARG A 166 -10.47 -0.19 15.47
N VAL A 167 -9.85 -0.85 14.49
CA VAL A 167 -9.88 -0.47 13.08
C VAL A 167 -10.73 -1.50 12.34
N TYR A 168 -11.77 -1.01 11.69
CA TYR A 168 -12.72 -1.80 10.92
C TYR A 168 -12.52 -1.53 9.42
N SER A 169 -12.67 -2.56 8.60
CA SER A 169 -12.75 -2.41 7.15
C SER A 169 -14.20 -2.43 6.72
N GLN A 170 -14.62 -1.47 5.89
CA GLN A 170 -15.97 -1.51 5.29
C GLN A 170 -16.15 -2.72 4.35
N ALA A 171 -15.06 -3.20 3.72
CA ALA A 171 -15.08 -4.37 2.84
C ALA A 171 -15.09 -5.70 3.60
N ARG A 172 -14.60 -5.70 4.85
CA ARG A 172 -14.50 -6.88 5.73
C ARG A 172 -14.86 -6.49 7.17
N PRO A 173 -16.13 -6.12 7.44
CA PRO A 173 -16.54 -5.57 8.73
C PRO A 173 -16.39 -6.55 9.90
N GLU A 174 -16.40 -7.85 9.61
CA GLU A 174 -16.15 -8.90 10.57
C GLU A 174 -14.68 -8.96 11.00
N THR A 175 -13.74 -8.51 10.15
CA THR A 175 -12.31 -8.55 10.43
C THR A 175 -11.87 -7.25 11.11
N VAL A 176 -11.55 -7.32 12.40
CA VAL A 176 -11.24 -6.15 13.21
C VAL A 176 -9.82 -6.21 13.74
N TYR A 177 -9.05 -5.16 13.49
CA TYR A 177 -7.77 -4.97 14.15
C TYR A 177 -7.98 -4.26 15.49
N GLU A 178 -7.49 -4.86 16.58
CA GLU A 178 -7.60 -4.31 17.93
C GLU A 178 -6.21 -4.04 18.51
N VAL A 179 -6.03 -2.85 19.10
CA VAL A 179 -4.79 -2.45 19.76
C VAL A 179 -5.08 -1.74 21.08
N VAL A 180 -4.31 -2.07 22.12
CA VAL A 180 -4.38 -1.41 23.43
C VAL A 180 -3.61 -0.08 23.40
N GLY A 181 -4.07 0.91 24.15
CA GLY A 181 -3.48 2.25 24.18
C GLY A 181 -2.00 2.25 24.53
N GLN A 182 -1.56 1.36 25.41
CA GLN A 182 -0.15 1.20 25.75
C GLN A 182 0.72 0.87 24.52
N GLN A 183 0.23 0.05 23.59
CA GLN A 183 0.98 -0.33 22.40
C GLN A 183 1.03 0.82 21.36
N VAL A 184 0.00 1.66 21.34
CA VAL A 184 -0.01 2.90 20.55
C VAL A 184 1.02 3.88 21.11
N LEU A 185 1.04 4.09 22.44
CA LEU A 185 2.00 4.96 23.12
C LEU A 185 3.45 4.48 22.91
N GLN A 186 3.71 3.19 23.01
CA GLN A 186 5.03 2.62 22.69
C GLN A 186 5.46 2.89 21.24
N THR A 187 4.51 2.98 20.30
CA THR A 187 4.82 3.33 18.91
C THR A 187 5.21 4.80 18.78
N ILE A 188 4.50 5.68 19.48
CA ILE A 188 4.82 7.11 19.54
C ILE A 188 6.19 7.34 20.20
N GLU A 189 6.48 6.65 21.30
CA GLU A 189 7.79 6.71 21.97
C GLU A 189 8.92 6.30 21.02
N ARG A 190 8.72 5.27 20.19
CA ARG A 190 9.71 4.89 19.17
C ARG A 190 9.90 5.96 18.10
N ASN A 191 8.83 6.62 17.65
CA ASN A 191 8.94 7.72 16.69
C ASN A 191 9.78 8.86 17.28
N LEU A 192 9.50 9.24 18.54
CA LEU A 192 10.25 10.26 19.27
C LEU A 192 11.73 9.85 19.46
N ALA A 193 11.99 8.60 19.83
CA ALA A 193 13.35 8.08 20.00
C ALA A 193 14.13 8.02 18.68
N ALA A 194 13.43 7.92 17.54
CA ALA A 194 14.02 8.00 16.21
C ALA A 194 14.37 9.44 15.77
N GLY A 195 14.09 10.44 16.62
CA GLY A 195 14.34 11.85 16.32
C GLY A 195 13.23 12.53 15.52
N GLU A 196 12.07 11.87 15.35
CA GLU A 196 10.90 12.51 14.73
C GLU A 196 10.40 13.65 15.64
N THR A 197 9.95 14.75 15.04
CA THR A 197 9.47 15.93 15.77
C THR A 197 8.07 16.35 15.31
N GLY A 198 7.45 17.27 16.05
CA GLY A 198 6.14 17.82 15.73
C GLY A 198 5.00 16.79 15.79
N ASP A 199 4.00 16.97 14.91
CA ASP A 199 2.79 16.15 14.86
C ASP A 199 3.06 14.72 14.37
N ALA A 200 4.00 14.56 13.45
CA ALA A 200 4.38 13.25 12.91
C ALA A 200 4.90 12.31 14.01
N ALA A 201 5.67 12.85 14.95
CA ALA A 201 6.19 12.09 16.08
C ALA A 201 5.08 11.49 16.96
N ARG A 202 3.96 12.22 17.09
CA ARG A 202 2.79 11.83 17.91
C ARG A 202 1.69 11.14 17.11
N THR A 203 1.96 10.81 15.85
CA THR A 203 0.97 10.16 14.98
C THR A 203 1.16 8.66 14.97
N TRP A 204 0.09 7.94 15.31
CA TRP A 204 -0.01 6.50 15.08
C TRP A 204 -0.76 6.24 13.77
N TRP A 205 -0.21 5.35 12.94
CA TRP A 205 -0.80 5.00 11.66
C TRP A 205 -1.55 3.67 11.74
N THR A 206 -2.77 3.63 11.19
CA THR A 206 -3.50 2.37 11.05
C THR A 206 -2.69 1.35 10.22
N PRO A 207 -2.90 0.04 10.45
CA PRO A 207 -2.26 -1.01 9.67
C PRO A 207 -2.68 -0.98 8.19
#